data_AF-A0AAV3TDF6-F1
#
_entry.id   AF-A0AAV3TDF6-F1
#
_cell.length_a   1.000
_cell.length_b   1.000
_cell.length_c   1.000
_cell.angle_alpha   90.00
_cell.angle_beta   90.00
_cell.angle_gamma   90.00
#
_symmetry.space_group_name_H-M   'P 1'
#
loop_
_entity.id
_entity.type
_entity.pdbx_description
1 polymer ?
#
loop_
_entity_poly.entity_id
_entity_poly.type
_entity_poly.pdbx_seq_one_letter_code
_entity_poly.pdbx_strand_id
1 'polypeptide(L)'
;MGVLRPVALGPVHWAMIALALLTGGIHLYVAATTGEPAYAVLGIVLLAGLGVFFTRWFAPPLYLVGAVYVSLLLVAWVIAGQQLLALAIVDKLVQVALIVVFAYLLVIESGSASENGP
;
A
#
# COMPACT_ATOMS: atom_id res chain seq x y z
N MET A 1 -23.18 -6.79 -14.05
CA MET A 1 -22.52 -5.82 -13.16
C MET A 1 -21.00 -6.04 -13.22
N GLY A 2 -20.20 -5.08 -13.70
CA GLY A 2 -18.74 -5.28 -13.92
C GLY A 2 -17.91 -5.24 -12.62
N VAL A 3 -17.10 -6.26 -12.33
CA VAL A 3 -16.30 -6.40 -11.07
C VAL A 3 -15.25 -5.29 -10.90
N LEU A 4 -14.74 -4.78 -12.02
CA LEU A 4 -13.72 -3.75 -12.07
C LEU A 4 -14.27 -2.41 -11.63
N ARG A 5 -13.39 -1.62 -11.00
CA ARG A 5 -13.70 -0.28 -10.54
C ARG A 5 -13.83 0.67 -11.74
N PRO A 6 -14.95 1.39 -11.92
CA PRO A 6 -15.03 2.48 -12.88
C PRO A 6 -14.41 3.73 -12.24
N VAL A 7 -13.08 3.76 -12.13
CA VAL A 7 -12.35 4.96 -11.68
C VAL A 7 -11.45 5.46 -12.79
N ALA A 8 -11.59 6.75 -13.11
CA ALA A 8 -10.57 7.47 -13.84
C ALA A 8 -9.34 7.59 -12.94
N LEU A 9 -8.32 6.77 -13.21
CA LEU A 9 -7.07 6.79 -12.45
C LEU A 9 -6.38 8.15 -12.65
N GLY A 10 -6.42 8.99 -11.61
CA GLY A 10 -5.73 10.25 -11.58
C GLY A 10 -4.24 10.07 -11.24
N PRO A 11 -3.44 11.15 -11.30
CA PRO A 11 -2.02 11.11 -10.97
C PRO A 11 -1.74 10.54 -9.57
N VAL A 12 -2.61 10.82 -8.59
CA VAL A 12 -2.46 10.33 -7.21
C VAL A 12 -2.70 8.82 -7.10
N HIS A 13 -3.64 8.26 -7.88
CA HIS A 13 -3.82 6.80 -7.94
C HIS A 13 -2.61 6.12 -8.55
N TRP A 14 -2.02 6.70 -9.60
CA TRP A 14 -0.78 6.18 -10.18
C TRP A 14 0.40 6.26 -9.22
N ALA A 15 0.52 7.35 -8.45
CA ALA A 15 1.52 7.46 -7.38
C ALA A 15 1.32 6.36 -6.33
N MET A 16 0.09 6.14 -5.88
CA MET A 16 -0.24 5.05 -4.94
C MET A 16 0.17 3.68 -5.47
N ILE A 17 -0.21 3.36 -6.72
CA ILE A 17 0.14 2.11 -7.38
C ILE A 17 1.66 1.93 -7.45
N ALA A 18 2.39 2.96 -7.91
CA ALA A 18 3.84 2.90 -8.05
C ALA A 18 4.54 2.71 -6.70
N LEU A 19 4.12 3.43 -5.65
CA LEU A 19 4.68 3.32 -4.30
C LEU A 19 4.38 1.95 -3.65
N ALA A 20 3.19 1.40 -3.88
CA ALA A 20 2.81 0.06 -3.40
C ALA A 20 3.61 -1.04 -4.11
N LEU A 21 3.78 -0.93 -5.44
CA LEU A 21 4.62 -1.84 -6.22
C LEU A 21 6.08 -1.77 -5.78
N LEU A 22 6.60 -0.57 -5.51
CA LEU A 22 7.97 -0.39 -5.04
C LEU A 22 8.17 -1.01 -3.66
N THR A 23 7.31 -0.69 -2.68
CA THR A 23 7.35 -1.29 -1.34
C THR A 23 7.26 -2.82 -1.40
N GLY A 24 6.25 -3.35 -2.12
CA GLY A 24 6.04 -4.79 -2.26
C GLY A 24 7.23 -5.47 -2.95
N GLY A 25 7.75 -4.87 -4.03
CA GLY A 25 8.92 -5.35 -4.75
C GLY A 25 10.19 -5.37 -3.90
N ILE A 26 10.42 -4.34 -3.07
CA ILE A 26 11.56 -4.32 -2.14
C ILE A 26 11.43 -5.47 -1.13
N HIS A 27 10.24 -5.71 -0.57
CA HIS A 27 10.03 -6.82 0.36
C HIS A 27 10.30 -8.19 -0.29
N LEU A 28 9.82 -8.40 -1.51
CA LEU A 28 10.10 -9.61 -2.28
C LEU A 28 11.59 -9.76 -2.60
N TYR A 29 12.26 -8.67 -2.95
CA TYR A 29 13.71 -8.66 -3.20
C TYR A 29 14.49 -9.03 -1.94
N VAL A 30 14.19 -8.39 -0.80
CA VAL A 30 14.81 -8.71 0.49
C VAL A 30 14.63 -10.20 0.79
N ALA A 31 13.40 -10.72 0.71
CA ALA A 31 13.12 -12.14 0.94
C ALA A 31 13.95 -13.07 0.05
N ALA A 32 14.04 -12.77 -1.25
CA ALA A 32 14.81 -13.56 -2.20
C ALA A 32 16.32 -13.52 -1.92
N THR A 33 16.83 -12.38 -1.43
CA THR A 33 18.26 -12.19 -1.15
C THR A 33 18.72 -12.73 0.19
N THR A 34 17.88 -12.67 1.22
CA THR A 34 18.25 -13.04 2.60
C THR A 34 17.70 -14.41 3.00
N GLY A 35 16.74 -14.94 2.24
CA GLY A 35 16.07 -16.21 2.56
C GLY A 35 15.02 -16.08 3.66
N GLU A 36 14.70 -14.87 4.11
CA GLU A 36 13.73 -14.61 5.19
C GLU A 36 12.29 -14.56 4.65
N PRO A 37 11.47 -15.61 4.87
CA PRO A 37 10.14 -15.72 4.27
C PRO A 37 9.16 -14.68 4.79
N ALA A 38 9.41 -14.10 5.97
CA ALA A 38 8.58 -13.05 6.55
C ALA A 38 8.44 -11.86 5.59
N TYR A 39 9.52 -11.43 4.95
CA TYR A 39 9.47 -10.32 3.99
C TYR A 39 8.62 -10.68 2.76
N ALA A 40 8.66 -11.93 2.29
CA ALA A 40 7.82 -12.35 1.16
C ALA A 40 6.34 -12.23 1.50
N VAL A 41 5.94 -12.70 2.68
CA VAL A 41 4.55 -12.59 3.16
C VAL A 41 4.11 -11.13 3.23
N LEU A 42 4.95 -10.24 3.77
CA LEU A 42 4.64 -8.82 3.86
C LEU A 42 4.47 -8.18 2.47
N GLY A 43 5.39 -8.46 1.54
CA GLY A 43 5.28 -7.97 0.17
C GLY A 43 4.02 -8.48 -0.55
N ILE A 44 3.73 -9.77 -0.44
CA ILE A 44 2.57 -10.40 -1.08
C ILE A 44 1.26 -9.84 -0.55
N VAL A 45 1.11 -9.65 0.77
CA VAL A 45 -0.11 -9.10 1.36
C VAL A 45 -0.38 -7.68 0.86
N LEU A 46 0.66 -6.84 0.77
CA LEU A 46 0.52 -5.49 0.20
C LEU A 46 0.06 -5.55 -1.25
N LEU A 47 0.70 -6.38 -2.08
CA LEU A 47 0.39 -6.51 -3.50
C LEU A 47 -0.99 -7.13 -3.74
N ALA A 48 -1.43 -8.04 -2.87
CA ALA A 48 -2.81 -8.54 -2.89
C ALA A 48 -3.81 -7.42 -2.59
N GLY A 49 -3.52 -6.55 -1.62
CA GLY A 49 -4.32 -5.35 -1.35
C GLY A 49 -4.39 -4.40 -2.56
N LEU A 50 -3.26 -4.23 -3.27
CA LEU A 50 -3.23 -3.50 -4.54
C LEU A 50 -4.07 -4.19 -5.63
N GLY A 51 -4.12 -5.52 -5.66
CA GLY A 51 -5.04 -6.27 -6.52
C GLY A 51 -6.51 -5.94 -6.22
N VAL A 52 -6.87 -5.89 -4.94
CA VAL A 52 -8.24 -5.53 -4.49
C VAL A 52 -8.61 -4.11 -4.90
N PHE A 53 -7.65 -3.17 -4.95
CA PHE A 53 -7.90 -1.79 -5.38
C PHE A 53 -8.51 -1.67 -6.79
N PHE A 54 -8.19 -2.60 -7.70
CA PHE A 54 -8.78 -2.60 -9.05
C PHE A 54 -10.22 -3.11 -9.09
N THR A 55 -10.73 -3.62 -7.98
CA THR A 55 -12.13 -4.02 -7.82
C THR A 55 -12.94 -2.89 -7.20
N ARG A 56 -14.27 -2.96 -7.35
CA ARG A 56 -15.18 -2.05 -6.64
C ARG A 56 -15.32 -2.36 -5.14
N TRP A 57 -14.67 -3.42 -4.65
CA TRP A 57 -14.80 -3.82 -3.26
C TRP A 57 -13.98 -2.91 -2.34
N PHE A 58 -14.56 -2.57 -1.20
CA PHE A 58 -13.89 -1.86 -0.10
C PHE A 58 -13.40 -0.44 -0.41
N ALA A 59 -13.77 0.21 -1.51
CA ALA A 59 -13.53 1.65 -1.67
C ALA A 59 -14.64 2.47 -0.96
N PRO A 60 -14.34 3.51 -0.17
CA PRO A 60 -13.02 4.02 0.26
C PRO A 60 -12.24 3.27 1.38
N PRO A 61 -12.82 2.42 2.25
CA PRO A 61 -12.12 1.83 3.41
C PRO A 61 -10.76 1.16 3.15
N LEU A 62 -10.50 0.70 1.93
CA LEU A 62 -9.24 0.06 1.52
C LEU A 62 -8.03 0.96 1.75
N TYR A 63 -8.17 2.28 1.60
CA TYR A 63 -7.07 3.21 1.87
C TYR A 63 -6.72 3.27 3.36
N LEU A 64 -7.73 3.19 4.24
CA LEU A 64 -7.49 3.13 5.69
C LEU A 64 -6.79 1.82 6.06
N VAL A 65 -7.25 0.69 5.52
CA VAL A 65 -6.62 -0.62 5.74
C VAL A 65 -5.18 -0.61 5.24
N GLY A 66 -4.93 -0.05 4.05
CA GLY A 66 -3.60 0.12 3.48
C GLY A 66 -2.69 0.98 4.37
N ALA A 67 -3.18 2.13 4.85
CA ALA A 67 -2.42 3.02 5.73
C ALA A 67 -2.05 2.34 7.06
N VAL A 68 -2.98 1.63 7.68
CA VAL A 68 -2.73 0.86 8.92
C VAL A 68 -1.70 -0.24 8.64
N TYR A 69 -1.90 -1.02 7.58
CA TYR A 69 -0.99 -2.10 7.22
C TYR A 69 0.44 -1.61 6.98
N VAL A 70 0.62 -0.55 6.17
CA VAL A 70 1.95 0.01 5.89
C VAL A 70 2.57 0.63 7.15
N SER A 71 1.77 1.21 8.04
CA SER A 71 2.26 1.67 9.35
C SER A 71 2.79 0.51 10.21
N LEU A 72 2.14 -0.65 10.16
CA LEU A 72 2.64 -1.85 10.85
C LEU A 72 3.94 -2.38 10.25
N LEU A 73 4.18 -2.22 8.94
CA LEU A 73 5.46 -2.56 8.30
C LEU A 73 6.62 -1.72 8.86
N LEU A 74 6.38 -0.42 9.13
CA LEU A 74 7.37 0.45 9.78
C LEU A 74 7.73 -0.05 11.17
N VAL A 75 6.72 -0.41 11.97
CA VAL A 75 6.92 -0.95 13.33
C VAL A 75 7.66 -2.29 13.28
N ALA A 76 7.25 -3.21 12.41
CA ALA A 76 7.86 -4.52 12.25
C ALA A 76 9.36 -4.42 11.89
N TRP A 77 9.72 -3.44 11.05
CA TRP A 77 11.11 -3.21 10.68
C TRP A 77 12.00 -2.80 11.86
N VAL A 78 11.51 -1.95 12.76
CA VAL A 78 12.27 -1.53 13.95
C VAL A 78 12.58 -2.73 14.85
N ILE A 79 11.67 -3.72 14.90
CA ILE A 79 11.81 -4.91 15.74
C ILE A 79 12.70 -5.98 15.08
N ALA A 80 12.65 -6.14 13.75
CA ALA A 80 13.23 -7.29 13.04
C ALA A 80 14.74 -7.21 12.71
N GLY A 81 15.48 -6.21 13.19
CA GLY A 81 16.95 -6.20 13.09
C GLY A 81 17.56 -5.66 11.78
N GLN A 82 16.83 -4.81 11.04
CA GLN A 82 17.36 -3.92 9.99
C GLN A 82 18.31 -4.54 8.92
N GLN A 83 17.94 -5.67 8.31
CA GLN A 83 18.66 -6.22 7.16
C GLN A 83 18.69 -5.24 5.98
N LEU A 84 19.81 -5.21 5.24
CA LEU A 84 20.01 -4.33 4.07
C LEU A 84 19.65 -2.86 4.38
N LEU A 85 20.20 -2.33 5.48
CA LEU A 85 19.79 -1.07 6.11
C LEU A 85 19.55 0.09 5.13
N ALA A 86 20.46 0.33 4.17
CA ALA A 86 20.28 1.41 3.20
C ALA A 86 19.01 1.24 2.35
N LEU A 87 18.76 0.03 1.85
CA LEU A 87 17.55 -0.30 1.10
C LEU A 87 16.31 -0.23 2.00
N ALA A 88 16.42 -0.67 3.25
CA ALA A 88 15.34 -0.61 4.22
C ALA A 88 14.93 0.84 4.54
N ILE A 89 15.89 1.76 4.65
CA ILE A 89 15.61 3.20 4.84
C ILE A 89 14.87 3.77 3.63
N VAL A 90 15.31 3.45 2.40
CA VAL A 90 14.63 3.87 1.18
C VAL A 90 13.18 3.37 1.16
N ASP A 91 12.96 2.09 1.47
CA ASP A 91 11.64 1.50 1.62
C ASP A 91 10.79 2.25 2.66
N LYS A 92 11.36 2.71 3.77
CA LYS A 92 10.60 3.44 4.79
C LYS A 92 10.15 4.82 4.33
N LEU A 93 10.97 5.51 3.56
CA LEU A 93 10.59 6.77 2.94
C LEU A 93 9.45 6.58 1.93
N VAL A 94 9.52 5.51 1.13
CA VAL A 94 8.45 5.11 0.19
C VAL A 94 7.16 4.81 0.95
N GLN A 95 7.24 4.08 2.06
CA GLN A 95 6.09 3.74 2.91
C GLN A 95 5.44 4.97 3.56
N VAL A 96 6.25 5.92 4.06
CA VAL A 96 5.72 7.18 4.61
C VAL A 96 4.97 7.96 3.52
N ALA A 97 5.54 8.06 2.32
CA ALA A 97 4.86 8.68 1.18
C ALA A 97 3.54 7.94 0.83
N LEU A 98 3.55 6.61 0.83
CA LEU A 98 2.38 5.79 0.57
C LEU A 98 1.27 6.00 1.61
N ILE A 99 1.62 6.12 2.90
CA ILE A 99 0.66 6.44 3.97
C ILE A 99 0.00 7.80 3.73
N VAL A 100 0.78 8.82 3.34
CA VAL A 100 0.24 10.15 3.01
C VAL A 100 -0.73 10.07 1.83
N VAL A 101 -0.37 9.32 0.78
CA VAL A 101 -1.23 9.13 -0.39
C VAL A 101 -2.52 8.39 -0.03
N PHE A 102 -2.46 7.36 0.82
CA PHE A 102 -3.67 6.68 1.31
C PHE A 102 -4.57 7.60 2.12
N ALA A 103 -4.00 8.39 3.04
CA ALA A 103 -4.77 9.36 3.81
C ALA A 103 -5.45 10.40 2.91
N TYR A 104 -4.73 10.90 1.90
CA TYR A 104 -5.28 11.85 0.93
C TYR A 104 -6.45 11.25 0.13
N LEU A 105 -6.26 10.05 -0.45
CA LEU A 105 -7.31 9.38 -1.23
C LEU A 105 -8.52 9.02 -0.36
N LEU A 106 -8.30 8.62 0.90
CA LEU A 106 -9.37 8.36 1.86
C LEU A 106 -10.24 9.60 2.07
N VAL A 107 -9.64 10.76 2.31
CA VAL A 107 -10.37 12.01 2.54
C VAL A 107 -11.17 12.43 1.31
N ILE A 108 -10.52 12.46 0.14
CA ILE A 108 -11.15 12.90 -1.11
C ILE A 108 -12.34 12.01 -1.48
N GLU A 109 -12.15 10.69 -1.46
CA GLU A 109 -13.19 9.78 -1.95
C GLU A 109 -14.29 9.51 -0.91
N SER A 110 -14.00 9.64 0.39
CA SER A 110 -15.05 9.59 1.42
C SER A 110 -15.94 10.84 1.37
N GLY A 111 -15.37 12.01 1.07
CA GLY A 111 -16.13 13.25 0.86
C GLY A 111 -17.11 13.11 -0.31
N SER A 112 -16.62 12.66 -1.47
CA SER A 112 -17.47 12.41 -2.64
C SER A 112 -18.55 11.36 -2.40
N ALA A 113 -18.29 10.34 -1.58
CA ALA A 113 -19.31 9.35 -1.22
C ALA A 113 -20.43 9.95 -0.35
N SER A 114 -20.11 10.93 0.52
CA SER A 114 -21.10 11.60 1.36
C SER A 114 -21.96 12.63 0.60
N GLU A 115 -21.40 13.35 -0.37
CA GLU A 115 -22.13 14.31 -1.21
C GLU A 115 -23.14 13.63 -2.14
N ASN A 116 -22.85 12.38 -2.55
CA ASN A 116 -23.74 11.57 -3.39
C ASN A 116 -24.61 10.60 -2.59
N GLY A 117 -24.83 10.88 -1.29
CA GLY A 117 -25.75 10.10 -0.44
C GLY A 117 -27.19 10.08 -0.98
N PRO A 118 -27.99 9.06 -0.64
CA PRO A 118 -29.26 8.71 -1.31
C PRO A 118 -30.31 9.82 -1.35
#